data_AF-A0A2Z6NBH7-F1
#
_entry.id   AF-A0A2Z6NBH7-F1
#
_cell.length_a   1.000
_cell.length_b   1.000
_cell.length_c   1.000
_cell.angle_alpha   90.00
_cell.angle_beta   90.00
_cell.angle_gamma   90.00
#
_symmetry.space_group_name_H-M   'P 1'
#
loop_
_entity.id
_entity.type
_entity.pdbx_description
1 polymer ?
#
loop_
_entity_poly.entity_id
_entity_poly.type
_entity_poly.pdbx_seq_one_letter_code
_entity_poly.pdbx_strand_id
1 'polypeptide(L)' 'EINHAGAGGLWAELVSNRGFEAGGENDPSNIYPWTIIGDKSLILVSTDQTSCFERNKNALKMECKVFTFPKDWPENLKF' A
#
# COMPACT_ATOMS: atom_id res chain seq x y z
N GLU A 1 1.59 20.28 -12.90
CA GLU A 1 0.32 20.60 -12.21
C GLU A 1 0.61 21.59 -11.08
N ILE A 2 -0.25 22.58 -10.83
CA ILE A 2 -0.10 23.55 -9.73
C ILE A 2 -1.34 23.40 -8.84
N ASN A 3 -1.14 23.27 -7.52
CA ASN A 3 -2.19 23.22 -6.50
C ASN A 3 -3.27 22.11 -6.70
N HIS A 4 -2.93 20.92 -7.18
CA HIS A 4 -3.90 19.82 -7.42
C HIS A 4 -5.07 20.19 -8.36
N ALA A 5 -4.88 21.18 -9.22
CA ALA A 5 -5.95 21.63 -10.12
C ALA A 5 -6.41 20.55 -11.13
N GLY A 6 -5.59 19.52 -11.36
CA GLY A 6 -5.89 18.33 -12.16
C GLY A 6 -6.44 17.19 -11.30
N ALA A 7 -5.57 16.34 -10.76
CA ALA A 7 -5.94 15.17 -9.95
C ALA A 7 -6.45 15.61 -8.56
N GLY A 8 -7.72 15.34 -8.26
CA GLY A 8 -8.40 15.82 -7.06
C GLY A 8 -9.11 17.17 -7.22
N GLY A 9 -9.00 17.79 -8.40
CA GLY A 9 -9.69 19.01 -8.80
C GLY A 9 -10.63 18.78 -9.98
N LEU A 10 -10.19 19.16 -11.19
CA LEU A 10 -10.99 19.01 -12.41
C LEU A 10 -11.23 17.54 -12.79
N TRP A 11 -10.27 16.66 -12.50
CA TRP A 11 -10.46 15.22 -12.56
C TRP A 11 -10.95 14.76 -11.20
N ALA A 12 -12.17 14.22 -11.15
CA ALA A 12 -12.85 13.74 -9.94
C ALA A 12 -12.19 12.51 -9.29
N GLU A 13 -10.87 12.38 -9.43
CA GLU A 13 -10.07 11.40 -8.74
C GLU A 13 -10.12 11.69 -7.23
N LEU A 14 -10.82 10.82 -6.51
CA LEU A 14 -11.04 10.95 -5.07
C LEU A 14 -9.90 10.36 -4.24
N VAL A 15 -9.03 9.58 -4.88
CA VAL A 15 -7.97 8.83 -4.21
C VAL A 15 -6.61 9.33 -4.70
N SER A 16 -5.92 10.07 -3.84
CA SER A 16 -4.58 10.57 -4.13
C SER A 16 -3.57 9.41 -4.17
N ASN A 17 -2.62 9.49 -5.12
CA ASN A 17 -1.57 8.49 -5.30
C ASN A 17 -2.12 7.05 -5.47
N ARG A 18 -3.19 6.87 -6.24
CA ARG A 18 -3.79 5.53 -6.48
C ARG A 18 -2.91 4.58 -7.30
N GLY A 19 -2.00 5.14 -8.08
CA GLY A 19 -1.08 4.39 -8.93
C GLY A 19 0.28 4.10 -8.29
N PHE A 20 0.57 4.66 -7.12
CA PHE A 20 1.92 4.62 -6.52
C PHE A 20 3.01 5.11 -7.48
N GLU A 21 2.65 6.09 -8.32
CA GLU A 21 3.54 6.72 -9.31
C GLU A 21 4.19 7.99 -8.74
N ALA A 22 3.93 8.30 -7.46
CA ALA A 22 4.57 9.40 -6.76
C ALA A 22 6.04 9.05 -6.48
N GLY A 23 6.89 9.38 -7.44
CA GLY A 23 8.34 9.14 -7.45
C GLY A 23 8.85 9.29 -8.89
N GLY A 24 9.98 9.96 -9.08
CA GLY A 24 10.64 9.99 -10.39
C GLY A 24 11.41 8.70 -10.64
N GLU A 25 12.00 8.55 -11.83
CA GLU A 25 12.85 7.37 -12.16
C GLU A 25 13.98 7.13 -11.13
N ASN A 26 14.44 8.18 -10.46
CA ASN A 26 15.51 8.15 -9.47
C ASN A 26 15.04 8.25 -8.00
N ASP A 27 13.74 8.45 -7.76
CA ASP A 27 13.19 8.62 -6.41
C ASP A 27 12.22 7.46 -6.13
N PRO A 28 12.50 6.60 -5.14
CA PRO A 28 11.65 5.45 -4.88
C PRO A 28 10.21 5.89 -4.65
N SER A 29 9.29 5.25 -5.37
CA SER A 29 7.85 5.43 -5.16
C SER A 29 7.53 5.28 -3.68
N ASN A 30 6.63 6.12 -3.18
CA ASN A 30 6.21 6.06 -1.79
C ASN A 30 4.69 5.93 -1.68
N ILE A 31 4.24 5.63 -0.46
CA ILE A 31 2.83 5.42 -0.16
C ILE A 31 2.12 6.69 0.30
N TYR A 32 2.75 7.87 0.37
CA TYR A 32 2.04 9.07 0.81
C TYR A 32 0.91 9.42 -0.18
N PRO A 33 -0.31 9.80 0.26
CA PRO A 33 -0.77 10.07 1.62
C PRO A 33 -1.44 8.88 2.34
N TRP A 34 -1.29 7.65 1.82
CA TRP A 34 -1.83 6.45 2.45
C TRP A 34 -1.19 6.23 3.83
N THR A 35 -1.98 5.71 4.76
CA THR A 35 -1.51 5.30 6.09
C THR A 35 -1.89 3.85 6.37
N ILE A 36 -1.05 3.17 7.13
CA ILE A 36 -1.35 1.83 7.65
C ILE A 36 -2.44 1.97 8.71
N ILE A 37 -3.48 1.14 8.59
CA ILE A 37 -4.52 0.95 9.60
C ILE A 37 -4.24 -0.37 10.33
N GLY A 38 -4.28 -0.35 11.67
CA GLY A 38 -3.97 -1.51 12.51
C GLY A 38 -2.60 -1.39 13.20
N ASP A 39 -2.09 -2.51 13.73
CA ASP A 39 -0.81 -2.54 14.42
C ASP A 39 0.36 -2.50 13.43
N LYS A 40 1.08 -1.38 13.44
CA LYS A 40 2.25 -1.13 12.57
C LYS A 40 3.42 -2.09 12.84
N SER A 41 3.43 -2.80 13.97
CA SER A 41 4.44 -3.82 14.26
C SER A 41 4.17 -5.17 13.56
N LEU A 42 2.93 -5.37 13.09
CA LEU A 42 2.47 -6.58 12.42
C LEU A 42 2.38 -6.43 10.91
N ILE A 43 2.24 -5.20 10.42
CA ILE A 43 2.01 -4.90 9.01
C ILE A 43 3.21 -4.13 8.47
N LEU A 44 3.92 -4.74 7.51
CA LEU A 44 4.95 -4.07 6.72
C LEU A 44 4.35 -3.66 5.39
N VAL A 45 4.47 -2.38 5.05
CA VAL A 45 4.01 -1.82 3.79
C VAL A 45 5.19 -1.20 3.05
N SER A 46 5.33 -1.54 1.78
CA SER A 46 6.30 -0.96 0.86
C SER A 46 5.72 -0.87 -0.56
N THR A 47 6.50 -0.36 -1.49
CA THR A 47 6.20 -0.42 -2.92
C THR A 47 7.29 -1.21 -3.64
N ASP A 48 6.92 -1.89 -4.71
CA ASP A 48 7.86 -2.54 -5.62
C ASP A 48 7.42 -2.42 -7.08
N GLN A 49 8.18 -3.01 -8.01
CA GLN A 49 7.91 -2.95 -9.45
C GLN A 49 7.21 -4.21 -10.00
N THR A 50 6.33 -4.84 -9.21
CA THR A 50 5.69 -6.11 -9.58
C THR A 50 4.32 -5.97 -10.25
N SER A 51 3.86 -4.74 -10.52
CA SER A 51 2.54 -4.53 -11.14
C SER A 51 2.42 -5.19 -12.51
N CYS A 52 1.23 -5.73 -12.78
CA CYS A 52 0.91 -6.40 -14.03
C CYS A 52 0.67 -5.43 -15.20
N PHE A 53 0.48 -4.12 -14.93
CA PHE A 53 0.27 -3.14 -15.99
C PHE A 53 1.57 -2.86 -16.75
N GLU A 54 1.48 -2.69 -18.06
CA GLU A 54 2.67 -2.49 -18.91
C GLU A 54 3.34 -1.14 -18.65
N ARG A 55 2.54 -0.08 -18.43
CA ARG A 55 3.02 1.31 -18.29
C ARG A 55 3.34 1.73 -16.86
N ASN A 56 2.64 1.17 -15.88
CA ASN A 56 2.90 1.45 -14.48
C ASN A 56 3.29 0.15 -13.78
N LYS A 57 4.58 0.00 -13.50
CA LYS A 57 5.12 -1.17 -12.80
C LYS A 57 5.04 -1.07 -11.29
N ASN A 58 4.72 0.09 -10.73
CA ASN A 58 4.62 0.28 -9.29
C ASN A 58 3.42 -0.48 -8.70
N ALA A 59 3.65 -1.22 -7.63
CA ALA A 59 2.63 -1.92 -6.86
C ALA A 59 2.82 -1.68 -5.36
N LEU A 60 1.72 -1.66 -4.61
CA LEU A 60 1.74 -1.73 -3.15
C LEU A 60 2.02 -3.17 -2.74
N LYS A 61 3.04 -3.37 -1.91
CA LYS A 61 3.32 -4.64 -1.26
C LYS A 61 2.98 -4.55 0.22
N MET A 62 2.15 -5.47 0.69
CA MET A 62 1.78 -5.58 2.10
C MET A 62 2.11 -6.98 2.62
N GLU A 63 2.88 -7.04 3.70
CA GLU A 63 3.19 -8.27 4.41
C GLU A 63 2.61 -8.18 5.82
N CYS A 64 1.88 -9.23 6.23
CA CYS A 64 1.26 -9.30 7.55
C CYS A 64 1.86 -10.47 8.33
N LYS A 65 2.25 -10.22 9.59
CA LYS A 65 2.65 -11.27 10.51
C LYS A 65 1.42 -12.07 10.90
N VAL A 66 1.37 -13.31 10.44
CA VAL A 66 0.37 -14.27 10.89
C VAL A 66 0.86 -14.90 12.18
N PHE A 67 0.07 -14.77 13.24
CA PHE A 67 0.25 -15.60 14.42
C PHE A 67 -0.32 -16.98 14.10
N THR A 68 0.55 -17.98 13.99
CA THR A 68 0.09 -19.37 14.03
C THR A 68 -0.19 -19.72 15.47
N PHE A 69 -1.37 -20.28 15.73
CA PHE A 69 -1.60 -20.93 17.01
C PHE A 69 -0.56 -22.06 17.15
N PRO A 70 0.12 -22.19 18.30
CA PRO A 70 0.95 -23.34 18.59
C PRO A 70 0.18 -24.63 18.31
N LYS A 71 0.88 -25.69 17.88
CA LYS A 71 0.24 -26.96 17.52
C LYS A 71 -0.63 -27.52 18.66
N ASP A 72 -0.26 -27.20 19.89
CA ASP A 72 -0.92 -27.66 21.12
C ASP A 72 -1.96 -26.66 21.67
N TRP A 73 -2.32 -25.62 20.90
CA TRP A 73 -3.30 -24.64 21.32
C TRP A 73 -4.71 -25.25 21.37
N PRO A 74 -5.47 -25.07 22.47
CA PRO A 74 -6.80 -25.66 22.62
C PRO A 74 -7.74 -25.22 21.50
N GLU A 75 -8.38 -26.18 20.82
CA GLU A 75 -9.26 -25.87 19.69
C GLU A 75 -10.47 -25.03 20.08
N ASN A 76 -10.95 -25.18 21.33
CA ASN A 76 -12.04 -24.39 21.88
C ASN A 76 -11.67 -22.91 22.14
N LEU A 77 -10.41 -22.52 21.90
CA LEU A 77 -9.91 -21.16 22.04
C LEU A 77 -9.36 -20.61 20.71
N LYS A 78 -9.56 -21.31 19.59
CA LYS A 78 -9.34 -20.77 18.24
C LYS A 78 -10.64 -20.07 17.83
N PHE A 79 -10.60 -18.74 17.67
CA PHE A 79 -11.72 -17.94 17.16
C PHE A 79 -11.82 -18.04 15.64
#